data_AF-T1CJD2-F1
#
_entry.id   AF-T1CJD2-F1
#
_cell.length_a   1.000
_cell.length_b   1.000
_cell.length_c   1.000
_cell.angle_alpha   90.00
_cell.angle_beta   90.00
_cell.angle_gamma   90.00
#
_symmetry.space_group_name_H-M   'P 1'
#
loop_
_entity.id
_entity.type
_entity.pdbx_description
1 polymer ?
#
loop_
_entity_poly.entity_id
_entity_poly.type
_entity_poly.pdbx_seq_one_letter_code
_entity_poly.pdbx_strand_id
1 'polypeptide(L)' 'MNSQLTNTQATGHQGKVVQIIGAVVDVEFPRDQVPRVYDALKLPGTAITLEVQQQLGDGVVRTIALGPPTASSAV' A
#
# COMPACT_ATOMS: atom_id res chain seq x y z
N MET A 1 15.51 3.48 -7.84
CA MET A 1 14.69 4.18 -6.82
C MET A 1 13.43 3.34 -6.67
N ASN A 2 13.43 2.44 -5.69
CA ASN A 2 12.48 1.32 -5.64
C ASN A 2 11.69 1.51 -4.34
N SER A 3 10.53 2.16 -4.43
CA SER A 3 9.69 2.47 -3.28
C SER A 3 8.92 1.21 -2.85
N GLN A 4 9.38 0.54 -1.79
CA GLN A 4 8.72 -0.61 -1.17
C GLN A 4 7.67 -0.12 -0.16
N LEU A 5 6.51 -0.75 -0.04
CA LEU A 5 5.46 -0.40 0.93
C LEU A 5 5.43 -1.41 2.08
N THR A 6 5.32 -0.96 3.34
CA THR A 6 5.31 -1.87 4.53
C THR A 6 4.01 -1.74 5.33
N ASN A 7 3.36 -2.86 5.65
CA ASN A 7 2.17 -2.91 6.52
C ASN A 7 2.57 -2.87 8.02
N THR A 8 1.91 -2.05 8.84
CA THR A 8 2.17 -1.94 10.29
C THR A 8 1.30 -2.93 11.08
N GLN A 9 1.63 -4.22 11.01
CA GLN A 9 1.30 -5.25 12.02
C GLN A 9 2.40 -6.33 11.95
N ALA A 10 3.39 -6.25 12.85
CA ALA A 10 4.45 -7.21 13.25
C ALA A 10 5.17 -8.15 12.25
N THR A 11 4.71 -8.32 11.01
CA THR A 11 5.36 -9.02 9.89
C THR A 11 4.96 -8.27 8.61
N GLY A 12 5.67 -7.17 8.31
CA GLY A 12 5.32 -6.28 7.21
C GLY A 12 5.58 -6.92 5.85
N HIS A 13 4.55 -7.47 5.23
CA HIS A 13 4.61 -7.96 3.85
C HIS A 13 4.87 -6.78 2.90
N GLN A 14 5.91 -6.90 2.08
CA GLN A 14 6.36 -5.82 1.19
C GLN A 14 5.68 -5.96 -0.16
N GLY A 15 4.97 -4.90 -0.57
CA GLY A 15 4.36 -4.80 -1.90
C GLY A 15 5.18 -3.91 -2.83
N LYS A 16 5.08 -4.19 -4.13
CA LYS A 16 5.71 -3.39 -5.19
C LYS A 16 4.64 -2.61 -5.95
N VAL A 17 4.83 -1.31 -6.11
CA VAL A 17 3.97 -0.50 -6.97
C VAL A 17 4.16 -0.91 -8.43
N VAL A 18 3.07 -1.29 -9.09
CA VAL A 18 3.08 -1.65 -10.53
C VAL A 18 2.61 -0.51 -11.41
N GLN A 19 1.67 0.30 -10.92
CA GLN A 19 1.09 1.39 -11.69
C GLN A 19 0.52 2.49 -10.79
N ILE A 20 0.60 3.74 -11.26
CA ILE A 20 0.00 4.92 -10.62
C ILE A 20 -0.83 5.67 -11.66
N ILE A 21 -2.14 5.82 -11.41
CA ILE A 21 -3.06 6.62 -12.23
C ILE A 21 -3.80 7.58 -11.30
N GLY A 22 -3.33 8.83 -11.23
CA GLY A 22 -3.88 9.83 -10.30
C GLY A 22 -3.80 9.34 -8.86
N ALA A 23 -4.96 9.25 -8.18
CA ALA A 23 -5.05 8.73 -6.82
C ALA A 23 -5.13 7.19 -6.74
N VAL A 24 -5.25 6.50 -7.87
CA VAL A 24 -5.34 5.02 -7.91
C VAL A 24 -3.94 4.44 -8.05
N VAL A 25 -3.58 3.53 -7.14
CA VAL A 25 -2.27 2.86 -7.14
C VAL A 25 -2.50 1.37 -7.14
N ASP A 26 -1.96 0.68 -8.14
CA ASP A 26 -1.96 -0.78 -8.17
C ASP A 26 -0.64 -1.28 -7.55
N VAL A 27 -0.75 -2.24 -6.63
CA VAL A 27 0.37 -2.79 -5.86
C VAL A 27 0.34 -4.32 -5.97
N GLU A 28 1.48 -4.92 -6.30
CA GLU A 28 1.69 -6.37 -6.34
C GLU A 28 2.30 -6.87 -5.03
N PHE A 29 1.72 -7.93 -4.49
CA PHE A 29 2.20 -8.66 -3.33
C PHE A 29 2.46 -10.13 -3.69
N PRO A 30 3.32 -10.84 -2.94
CA PRO A 30 3.38 -12.30 -2.99
C PRO A 30 1.98 -12.91 -2.83
N ARG A 31 1.69 -13.99 -3.57
CA ARG A 31 0.33 -14.59 -3.64
C ARG A 31 -0.19 -15.06 -2.29
N ASP A 32 0.69 -15.41 -1.37
CA ASP A 32 0.42 -15.82 0.02
C ASP A 32 0.24 -14.63 0.98
N GLN A 33 0.48 -13.40 0.52
CA GLN A 33 0.57 -12.19 1.34
C GLN A 33 -0.30 -11.04 0.80
N VAL A 34 -1.29 -11.37 -0.03
CA VAL A 34 -2.19 -10.39 -0.61
C VAL A 34 -3.07 -9.78 0.49
N PRO A 35 -3.02 -8.44 0.69
CA PRO A 35 -3.86 -7.78 1.68
C PRO A 35 -5.34 -7.86 1.29
N ARG A 36 -6.21 -7.79 2.29
CA ARG A 36 -7.66 -7.83 2.10
C ARG A 36 -8.18 -6.49 1.60
N VAL A 37 -9.37 -6.50 1.00
CA VAL A 37 -10.10 -5.27 0.73
C VAL A 37 -10.35 -4.53 2.05
N TYR A 38 -10.19 -3.21 2.02
CA TYR A 38 -10.19 -2.26 3.14
C TYR A 38 -8.96 -2.29 4.06
N ASP A 39 -7.93 -3.09 3.74
CA ASP A 39 -6.64 -2.98 4.44
C ASP A 39 -5.92 -1.68 4.04
N ALA A 40 -5.26 -1.07 5.03
CA ALA A 40 -4.41 0.09 4.82
C ALA A 40 -2.96 -0.31 4.53
N LEU A 41 -2.34 0.29 3.51
CA LEU A 41 -0.94 0.15 3.16
C LEU A 41 -0.22 1.48 3.40
N LYS A 42 0.96 1.43 4.01
CA LYS A 42 1.77 2.62 4.24
C LYS A 42 2.89 2.74 3.20
N LEU A 43 3.01 3.94 2.64
CA LEU A 43 4.18 4.35 1.86
C LEU A 43 5.28 4.84 2.80
N PRO A 44 6.37 4.07 3.01
CA PRO A 44 7.46 4.53 3.85
C PRO A 44 8.10 5.78 3.25
N GLY A 45 8.48 6.69 4.14
CA GLY A 45 9.02 8.01 3.75
C GLY A 45 7.95 9.01 3.28
N THR A 46 6.66 8.66 3.33
CA THR A 46 5.57 9.58 3.01
C THR A 46 4.49 9.53 4.09
N ALA A 47 3.67 10.58 4.16
CA ALA A 47 2.48 10.57 5.00
C ALA A 47 1.25 9.94 4.30
N ILE A 48 1.42 9.41 3.09
CA ILE A 48 0.32 8.88 2.28
C ILE A 48 -0.02 7.46 2.75
N THR A 49 -1.32 7.22 2.95
CA THR A 49 -1.86 5.88 3.21
C THR A 49 -2.64 5.44 1.99
N LEU A 50 -2.44 4.21 1.54
CA LEU A 50 -3.30 3.62 0.52
C LEU A 50 -4.32 2.72 1.21
N GLU A 51 -5.54 2.67 0.70
CA GLU A 51 -6.54 1.68 1.13
C GLU A 51 -6.84 0.75 -0.02
N VAL A 52 -6.77 -0.56 0.23
CA VAL A 52 -7.13 -1.59 -0.76
C VAL A 52 -8.63 -1.50 -1.05
N GLN A 53 -8.99 -1.22 -2.30
CA GLN A 53 -10.38 -1.19 -2.74
C GLN A 53 -10.80 -2.48 -3.44
N GLN A 54 -9.85 -3.17 -4.09
CA GLN A 54 -10.14 -4.39 -4.84
C GLN A 54 -8.90 -5.27 -4.98
N GLN A 55 -9.09 -6.58 -4.98
CA GLN A 55 -8.08 -7.54 -5.43
C GLN A 55 -8.29 -7.82 -6.93
N LEU A 56 -7.29 -7.58 -7.76
CA LEU A 56 -7.37 -7.74 -9.23
C LEU A 56 -7.01 -9.16 -9.69
N GLY A 57 -6.37 -9.95 -8.82
CA GLY A 57 -5.82 -11.27 -9.15
C GLY A 57 -4.30 -11.23 -9.27
N ASP A 58 -3.66 -12.40 -9.34
CA ASP A 58 -2.21 -12.56 -9.47
C ASP A 58 -1.35 -11.84 -8.42
N GLY A 59 -1.90 -11.60 -7.23
CA GLY A 59 -1.22 -10.85 -6.17
C GLY A 59 -1.34 -9.33 -6.29
N VAL A 60 -2.03 -8.82 -7.32
CA VAL A 60 -2.24 -7.40 -7.53
C VAL A 60 -3.50 -6.94 -6.81
N VAL A 61 -3.36 -5.81 -6.09
CA VAL A 61 -4.46 -5.09 -5.46
C VAL A 61 -4.54 -3.68 -6.00
N ARG A 62 -5.76 -3.19 -6.20
CA ARG A 62 -6.06 -1.80 -6.51
C ARG A 62 -6.31 -1.05 -5.22
N THR A 63 -5.61 0.06 -5.07
CA THR A 63 -5.71 0.91 -3.89
C THR A 63 -6.04 2.34 -4.28
N ILE A 64 -6.60 3.09 -3.33
CA ILE A 64 -6.77 4.54 -3.46
C ILE A 64 -5.87 5.21 -2.43
N ALA A 65 -5.10 6.20 -2.88
CA ALA A 65 -4.32 7.06 -2.02
C ALA A 65 -5.26 7.95 -1.19
N LEU A 66 -5.31 7.65 0.10
CA LEU A 66 -5.90 8.50 1.11
C LEU A 66 -4.85 9.52 1.56
N GLY A 67 -5.31 10.74 1.82
CA GLY A 67 -4.50 11.77 2.45
C GLY A 67 -3.98 11.33 3.83
N PRO A 68 -3.14 12.14 4.48
CA PRO A 68 -2.41 11.70 5.67
C PRO A 68 -3.35 11.40 6.84
N PRO A 69 -3.26 10.22 7.49
CA PRO A 69 -4.01 9.96 8.72
C PRO A 69 -3.40 10.67 9.93
N THR A 70 -2.07 10.91 9.97
CA THR A 70 -1.39 11.83 10.90
C THR A 70 0.04 12.09 10.41
N ALA A 71 0.47 13.36 10.34
CA ALA A 71 1.87 13.72 10.17
C ALA A 71 2.61 13.51 11.49
N SER A 72 3.25 12.36 11.70
CA SER A 72 4.22 12.20 12.79
C SER A 72 5.62 12.08 12.20
N SER A 73 6.18 13.23 11.82
CA SER A 73 7.58 13.47 12.16
C SER A 73 7.61 13.66 13.67
N ALA A 74 7.87 12.60 14.41
CA ALA A 74 8.45 12.74 15.73
C ALA A 74 9.86 13.34 15.52
N VAL A 75 9.96 14.64 15.77
CA VAL A 75 11.21 15.31 16.16
C VAL A 75 11.24 15.34 17.68
#